data_AF-A0A8D9CP26-F1
#
_entry.id   AF-A0A8D9CP26-F1
#
_cell.length_a   1.000
_cell.length_b   1.000
_cell.length_c   1.000
_cell.angle_alpha   90.00
_cell.angle_beta   90.00
_cell.angle_gamma   90.00
#
_symmetry.space_group_name_H-M   'P 1'
#
loop_
_entity.id
_entity.type
_entity.pdbx_description
1 polymer ?
#
loop_
_entity_poly.entity_id
_entity_poly.type
_entity_poly.pdbx_seq_one_letter_code
_entity_poly.pdbx_strand_id
1 'polypeptide(L)'
;MVNSYAPLRFTILISFSLAAATSFKLSASHSPSSLPKATADDLLAVLAPPSAAAYTVNPAVARELRSCLRFLVPFQPRKPIPDSGRCSLRTGLCSGRRFEEEEEDENSLVWWPPETVLELARLAVDSGGDPGSIHRALDPNMIPVPPTNVEGSRTSKCQLTRTPYGRHFIAQEVNSYFEFLFRLIESRGPSVGLNVSLSRYDLFHGHLFIASESGRLGILFHAKEYPAYDKRLFPYNMGYCQRGSDVKYGDSINLRNILWLAPLPSKSGPGWLAPGVLVVLDAHPDGIIYRDLIPNYVKFVRTIYEGLKQLSKPSLISFTLYLLKNLVYICLPSLDDLGTSTVDVNYLNVGGAGEPDYQLFIC
;
A
#
# COMPACT_ATOMS: atom_id res chain seq x y z
N MET A 1 49.81 56.14 31.04
CA MET A 1 48.46 56.64 31.40
C MET A 1 48.18 57.82 30.48
N VAL A 2 47.15 57.95 29.63
CA VAL A 2 45.92 57.20 29.32
C VAL A 2 45.45 57.66 27.93
N ASN A 3 44.89 56.73 27.15
CA ASN A 3 43.96 56.79 26.00
C ASN A 3 43.96 57.95 24.99
N SER A 4 44.04 57.56 23.71
CA SER A 4 43.50 58.30 22.56
C SER A 4 42.25 57.59 22.04
N TYR A 5 41.14 58.32 21.87
CA TYR A 5 39.95 57.88 21.14
C TYR A 5 39.83 58.70 19.85
N ALA A 6 39.70 58.02 18.71
CA ALA A 6 39.42 58.62 17.40
C ALA A 6 37.94 58.39 17.03
N PRO A 7 37.25 59.38 16.44
CA PRO A 7 35.80 59.32 16.18
C PRO A 7 35.44 58.64 14.85
N LEU A 8 34.26 57.99 14.84
CA LEU A 8 33.61 57.41 13.67
C LEU A 8 33.29 58.46 12.59
N ARG A 9 33.53 58.13 11.33
CA ARG A 9 33.06 58.87 10.15
C ARG A 9 31.92 58.09 9.48
N PHE A 10 30.75 58.72 9.36
CA PHE A 10 29.69 58.31 8.45
C PHE A 10 29.89 58.99 7.09
N THR A 11 29.77 58.24 6.00
CA THR A 11 29.72 58.79 4.65
C THR A 11 28.52 58.18 3.93
N ILE A 12 27.58 59.04 3.54
CA ILE A 12 26.44 58.74 2.68
C ILE A 12 26.90 58.98 1.25
N LEU A 13 26.74 57.99 0.38
CA LEU A 13 26.91 58.15 -1.07
C LEU A 13 25.62 57.78 -1.78
N ILE A 14 25.07 58.78 -2.46
CA ILE A 14 23.93 58.74 -3.37
C ILE A 14 24.50 58.44 -4.76
N SER A 15 23.99 57.40 -5.42
CA SER A 15 24.30 57.13 -6.83
C SER A 15 23.03 57.21 -7.68
N PHE A 16 23.04 58.15 -8.62
CA PHE A 16 22.10 58.25 -9.74
C PHE A 16 22.59 57.36 -10.89
N SER A 17 21.68 56.68 -11.60
CA SER A 17 21.97 56.17 -12.93
C SER A 17 20.75 56.22 -13.84
N LEU A 18 21.09 56.47 -15.10
CA LEU A 18 20.36 57.13 -16.17
C LEU A 18 19.47 56.14 -16.94
N ALA A 19 18.24 56.55 -17.28
CA ALA A 19 17.32 55.77 -18.09
C ALA A 19 17.75 55.75 -19.57
N ALA A 20 17.89 54.56 -20.16
CA ALA A 20 17.84 54.32 -21.59
C ALA A 20 16.74 53.29 -21.87
N ALA A 21 15.73 53.70 -22.64
CA ALA A 21 14.60 52.88 -23.03
C ALA A 21 15.02 51.87 -24.10
N THR A 22 14.90 50.58 -23.80
CA THR A 22 14.83 49.52 -24.80
C THR A 22 13.64 48.62 -24.44
N SER A 23 12.61 48.65 -25.28
CA SER A 23 11.42 47.83 -25.16
C SER A 23 11.75 46.36 -25.39
N PHE A 24 12.12 45.65 -24.33
CA PHE A 24 12.03 44.20 -24.31
C PHE A 24 10.61 43.84 -23.87
N LYS A 25 9.83 43.28 -24.79
CA LYS A 25 8.60 42.55 -24.43
C LYS A 25 9.04 41.37 -23.56
N LEU A 26 9.02 41.55 -22.24
CA LEU A 26 9.05 40.43 -21.32
C LEU A 26 7.72 39.71 -21.49
N SER A 27 7.77 38.57 -22.18
CA SER A 27 6.67 37.61 -22.22
C SER A 27 6.17 37.39 -20.80
N ALA A 28 4.85 37.44 -20.66
CA ALA A 28 4.12 37.24 -19.42
C ALA A 28 4.75 36.11 -18.59
N SER A 29 4.95 36.35 -17.30
CA SER A 29 5.26 35.29 -16.35
C SER A 29 4.17 34.23 -16.48
N HIS A 30 4.50 33.10 -17.09
CA HIS A 30 3.69 31.91 -16.94
C HIS A 30 3.77 31.54 -15.47
N SER A 31 2.67 31.76 -14.75
CA SER A 31 2.37 31.02 -13.52
C SER A 31 2.71 29.56 -13.78
N PRO A 32 3.36 28.84 -12.84
CA PRO A 32 3.59 27.42 -13.04
C PRO A 32 2.21 26.79 -13.30
N SER A 33 2.01 26.28 -14.51
CA SER A 33 0.84 25.45 -14.79
C SER A 33 0.96 24.28 -13.83
N SER A 34 0.21 24.30 -12.73
CA SER A 34 0.23 23.20 -11.78
C SER A 34 -0.20 21.96 -12.54
N LEU A 35 0.75 21.05 -12.80
CA LEU A 35 0.41 19.75 -13.36
C LEU A 35 -0.69 19.13 -12.48
N PRO A 36 -1.73 18.53 -13.08
CA PRO A 36 -2.79 17.93 -12.29
C PRO A 36 -2.19 16.85 -11.37
N LYS A 37 -2.45 16.97 -10.07
CA LYS A 37 -1.96 16.03 -9.06
C LYS A 37 -2.80 14.75 -9.11
N ALA A 38 -2.16 13.59 -9.14
CA ALA A 38 -2.88 12.32 -9.03
C ALA A 38 -3.49 12.15 -7.63
N THR A 39 -4.69 11.58 -7.59
CA THR A 39 -5.33 11.05 -6.39
C THR A 39 -5.31 9.52 -6.41
N ALA A 40 -5.59 8.87 -5.29
CA ALA A 40 -5.70 7.42 -5.32
C ALA A 40 -7.02 6.95 -5.99
N ASP A 41 -8.04 7.82 -6.11
CA ASP A 41 -9.20 7.53 -6.96
C ASP A 41 -8.80 7.49 -8.44
N ASP A 42 -7.90 8.36 -8.89
CA ASP A 42 -7.34 8.29 -10.25
C ASP A 42 -6.58 6.98 -10.47
N LEU A 43 -5.80 6.51 -9.49
CA LEU A 43 -5.11 5.22 -9.53
C LEU A 43 -6.11 4.06 -9.67
N LEU A 44 -7.14 4.03 -8.84
CA LEU A 44 -8.18 2.99 -8.88
C LEU A 44 -9.00 3.05 -10.17
N ALA A 45 -9.28 4.25 -10.68
CA ALA A 45 -9.99 4.46 -11.93
C ALA A 45 -9.18 3.95 -13.14
N VAL A 46 -7.86 4.15 -13.16
CA VAL A 46 -6.97 3.60 -14.21
C VAL A 46 -6.98 2.07 -14.24
N LEU A 47 -7.25 1.43 -13.10
CA LEU A 47 -7.40 -0.02 -12.92
C LEU A 47 -8.85 -0.51 -13.05
N ALA A 48 -9.79 0.39 -13.35
CA ALA A 48 -11.18 0.08 -13.67
C ALA A 48 -11.35 -0.17 -15.18
N PRO A 49 -12.53 -0.64 -15.63
CA PRO A 49 -12.78 -0.88 -17.04
C PRO A 49 -12.56 0.38 -17.88
N PRO A 50 -12.13 0.26 -19.16
CA PRO A 50 -11.76 1.40 -20.00
C PRO A 50 -12.84 2.48 -20.12
N SER A 51 -14.12 2.08 -20.07
CA SER A 51 -15.26 3.00 -20.14
C SER A 51 -15.40 3.90 -18.90
N ALA A 52 -14.88 3.50 -17.74
CA ALA A 52 -14.92 4.30 -16.51
C ALA A 52 -13.72 5.24 -16.41
N ALA A 53 -12.52 4.78 -16.79
CA ALA A 53 -11.27 5.54 -16.67
C ALA A 53 -11.14 6.69 -17.68
N ALA A 54 -11.68 6.53 -18.88
CA ALA A 54 -11.48 7.45 -20.00
C ALA A 54 -12.17 8.81 -19.83
N TYR A 55 -13.18 8.91 -18.96
CA TYR A 55 -13.97 10.14 -18.77
C TYR A 55 -13.67 10.88 -17.46
N THR A 56 -13.03 10.23 -16.49
CA THR A 56 -12.84 10.77 -15.13
C THR A 56 -11.42 11.23 -14.85
N VAL A 57 -10.41 10.58 -15.43
CA VAL A 57 -8.99 10.86 -15.14
C VAL A 57 -8.36 11.69 -16.25
N ASN A 58 -7.60 12.72 -15.88
CA ASN A 58 -6.82 13.50 -16.84
C ASN A 58 -5.89 12.57 -17.67
N PRO A 59 -5.87 12.64 -19.01
CA PRO A 59 -5.08 11.73 -19.84
C PRO A 59 -3.57 11.72 -19.54
N ALA A 60 -3.00 12.86 -19.15
CA ALA A 60 -1.59 12.93 -18.77
C ALA A 60 -1.33 12.20 -17.45
N VAL A 61 -2.20 12.43 -16.44
CA VAL A 61 -2.16 11.72 -15.15
C VAL A 61 -2.34 10.22 -15.36
N ALA A 62 -3.32 9.80 -16.15
CA ALA A 62 -3.57 8.39 -16.43
C ALA A 62 -2.36 7.71 -17.10
N ARG A 63 -1.68 8.40 -18.01
CA ARG A 63 -0.47 7.88 -18.67
C ARG A 63 0.71 7.77 -17.71
N GLU A 64 0.95 8.78 -16.87
CA GLU A 64 1.99 8.71 -15.84
C GLU A 64 1.69 7.59 -14.83
N LEU A 65 0.44 7.46 -14.36
CA LEU A 65 0.03 6.40 -13.44
C LEU A 65 0.30 5.03 -14.06
N ARG A 66 -0.13 4.79 -15.31
CA ARG A 66 0.13 3.54 -16.03
C ARG A 66 1.61 3.22 -16.17
N SER A 67 2.47 4.22 -16.29
CA SER A 67 3.92 4.00 -16.36
C SER A 67 4.53 3.49 -15.05
N CYS A 68 3.83 3.69 -13.93
CA CYS A 68 4.22 3.21 -12.61
C CYS A 68 3.56 1.87 -12.22
N LEU A 69 2.85 1.20 -13.14
CA LEU A 69 2.17 -0.07 -12.85
C LEU A 69 2.97 -1.26 -13.39
N ARG A 70 3.30 -2.21 -12.51
CA ARG A 70 3.98 -3.46 -12.90
C ARG A 70 3.11 -4.66 -12.52
N PHE A 71 2.43 -5.23 -13.51
CA PHE A 71 1.45 -6.29 -13.31
C PHE A 71 2.11 -7.64 -13.00
N LEU A 72 1.68 -8.28 -11.91
CA LEU A 72 2.08 -9.67 -11.56
C LEU A 72 1.19 -10.71 -12.25
N VAL A 73 -0.02 -10.28 -12.64
CA VAL A 73 -0.97 -11.03 -13.46
C VAL A 73 -1.42 -10.10 -14.60
N PRO A 74 -1.55 -10.58 -15.85
CA PRO A 74 -1.96 -9.72 -16.96
C PRO A 74 -3.25 -8.95 -16.63
N PHE A 75 -3.28 -7.66 -16.94
CA PHE A 75 -4.38 -6.77 -16.53
C PHE A 75 -5.76 -7.20 -17.06
N GLN A 76 -5.79 -7.86 -18.22
CA GLN A 76 -7.02 -8.38 -18.81
C GLN A 76 -6.87 -9.88 -19.10
N PRO A 77 -7.93 -10.68 -18.83
CA PRO A 77 -7.92 -12.08 -19.17
C PRO A 77 -7.93 -12.24 -20.70
N ARG A 78 -7.18 -13.23 -21.20
CA ARG A 78 -7.16 -13.56 -22.63
C ARG A 78 -8.47 -14.23 -23.09
N LYS A 79 -9.20 -14.82 -22.13
CA LYS A 79 -10.48 -15.50 -22.33
C LYS A 79 -11.57 -14.79 -21.50
N PRO A 80 -12.82 -14.72 -21.99
CA PRO A 80 -13.94 -14.20 -21.20
C PRO A 80 -14.18 -15.06 -19.94
N ILE A 81 -15.00 -14.53 -19.01
CA ILE A 81 -15.39 -15.17 -17.74
C ILE A 81 -15.61 -16.68 -17.95
N PRO A 82 -14.90 -17.57 -17.22
CA PRO A 82 -15.17 -18.99 -17.27
C PRO A 82 -16.62 -19.25 -16.85
N ASP A 83 -17.37 -20.05 -17.63
CA ASP A 83 -18.66 -20.57 -17.17
C ASP A 83 -18.45 -21.22 -15.80
N SER A 84 -19.24 -20.82 -14.81
CA SER A 84 -19.15 -21.17 -13.39
C SER A 84 -18.72 -22.64 -13.16
N GLY A 85 -17.41 -22.86 -13.11
CA GLY A 85 -16.77 -24.16 -13.00
C GLY A 85 -15.95 -24.15 -11.72
N ARG A 86 -16.31 -25.04 -10.78
CA ARG A 86 -15.71 -25.16 -9.45
C ARG A 86 -14.19 -25.34 -9.52
N CYS A 87 -13.41 -24.26 -9.39
CA CYS A 87 -12.02 -24.37 -9.01
C CYS A 87 -11.94 -24.50 -7.48
N SER A 88 -11.83 -25.74 -7.01
CA SER A 88 -11.63 -26.05 -5.59
C SER A 88 -10.14 -26.05 -5.26
N LEU A 89 -9.71 -25.14 -4.37
CA LEU A 89 -8.35 -25.09 -3.82
C LEU A 89 -7.97 -26.35 -3.01
N ARG A 90 -8.93 -27.21 -2.65
CA ARG A 90 -8.73 -28.29 -1.66
C ARG A 90 -8.09 -29.59 -2.19
N THR A 91 -7.94 -29.79 -3.49
CA THR A 91 -7.61 -31.13 -4.01
C THR A 91 -6.16 -31.39 -4.43
N GLY A 92 -5.25 -30.42 -4.42
CA GLY A 92 -3.78 -30.63 -4.34
C GLY A 92 -3.11 -31.74 -5.16
N LEU A 93 -3.73 -32.27 -6.22
CA LEU A 93 -3.22 -33.36 -7.03
C LEU A 93 -3.51 -33.06 -8.50
N CYS A 94 -2.54 -32.43 -9.16
CA CYS A 94 -2.36 -32.51 -10.61
C CYS A 94 -0.89 -32.83 -10.85
N SER A 95 -0.51 -34.08 -10.58
CA SER A 95 0.80 -34.59 -10.97
C SER A 95 0.88 -34.59 -12.50
N GLY A 96 1.70 -33.70 -13.06
CA GLY A 96 2.08 -33.70 -14.47
C GLY A 96 1.54 -32.57 -15.36
N ARG A 97 1.16 -31.41 -14.82
CA ARG A 97 0.75 -30.25 -15.65
C ARG A 97 1.94 -29.50 -16.24
N ARG A 98 1.75 -28.95 -17.45
CA ARG A 98 2.74 -28.07 -18.10
C ARG A 98 2.75 -26.74 -17.37
N PHE A 99 3.93 -26.15 -17.16
CA PHE A 99 4.10 -24.83 -16.51
C PHE A 99 3.12 -23.75 -17.04
N GLU A 100 2.83 -23.75 -18.35
CA GLU A 100 1.91 -22.78 -18.97
C GLU A 100 0.44 -22.94 -18.53
N GLU A 101 0.01 -24.15 -18.17
CA GLU A 101 -1.37 -24.40 -17.70
C GLU A 101 -1.54 -23.97 -16.24
N GLU A 102 -0.51 -24.14 -15.41
CA GLU A 102 -0.53 -23.70 -14.01
C GLU A 102 -0.54 -22.17 -13.90
N GLU A 103 0.26 -21.47 -14.71
CA GLU A 103 0.29 -20.00 -14.71
C GLU A 103 -1.07 -19.40 -15.12
N GLU A 104 -1.74 -19.99 -16.11
CA GLU A 104 -3.07 -19.55 -16.56
C GLU A 104 -4.16 -19.82 -15.51
N ASP A 105 -4.08 -20.95 -14.79
CA ASP A 105 -4.99 -21.26 -13.68
C ASP A 105 -4.81 -20.27 -12.52
N GLU A 106 -3.56 -19.95 -12.16
CA GLU A 106 -3.25 -18.92 -11.16
C GLU A 106 -3.72 -17.53 -11.59
N ASN A 107 -3.54 -17.17 -12.87
CA ASN A 107 -4.05 -15.91 -13.43
C ASN A 107 -5.58 -15.86 -13.29
N SER A 108 -6.25 -16.98 -13.59
CA SER A 108 -7.70 -17.10 -13.44
C SER A 108 -8.16 -16.87 -12.01
N LEU A 109 -7.41 -17.35 -11.00
CA LEU A 109 -7.74 -17.12 -9.59
C LEU A 109 -7.58 -15.66 -9.15
N VAL A 110 -6.75 -14.87 -9.82
CA VAL A 110 -6.67 -13.42 -9.58
C VAL A 110 -7.81 -12.68 -10.28
N TRP A 111 -8.12 -13.03 -11.53
CA TRP A 111 -9.23 -12.40 -12.27
C TRP A 111 -10.60 -12.76 -11.69
N TRP A 112 -10.76 -14.00 -11.26
CA TRP A 112 -12.01 -14.62 -10.81
C TRP A 112 -11.70 -15.52 -9.60
N PRO A 113 -11.57 -14.94 -8.40
CA PRO A 113 -11.30 -15.68 -7.18
C PRO A 113 -12.44 -16.65 -6.82
N PRO A 114 -12.23 -17.53 -5.81
CA PRO A 114 -13.27 -18.44 -5.35
C PRO A 114 -14.57 -17.73 -4.94
N GLU A 115 -15.69 -18.45 -4.99
CA GLU A 115 -17.03 -17.90 -4.79
C GLU A 115 -17.16 -17.11 -3.49
N THR A 116 -16.58 -17.61 -2.38
CA THR A 116 -16.65 -16.90 -1.09
C THR A 116 -15.98 -15.51 -1.13
N VAL A 117 -14.94 -15.33 -1.96
CA VAL A 117 -14.26 -14.05 -2.16
C VAL A 117 -15.05 -13.15 -3.11
N LEU A 118 -15.70 -13.74 -4.14
CA LEU A 118 -16.63 -13.03 -5.02
C LEU A 118 -17.83 -12.49 -4.23
N GLU A 119 -18.40 -13.29 -3.33
CA GLU A 119 -19.48 -12.88 -2.43
C GLU A 119 -19.05 -11.72 -1.52
N LEU A 120 -17.84 -11.74 -0.98
CA LEU A 120 -17.28 -10.61 -0.21
C LEU A 120 -17.13 -9.35 -1.08
N ALA A 121 -16.65 -9.48 -2.31
CA ALA A 121 -16.52 -8.36 -3.24
C ALA A 121 -17.89 -7.76 -3.62
N ARG A 122 -18.89 -8.61 -3.81
CA ARG A 122 -20.29 -8.21 -4.03
C ARG A 122 -20.86 -7.49 -2.81
N LEU A 123 -20.69 -8.07 -1.62
CA LEU A 123 -21.15 -7.47 -0.37
C LEU A 123 -20.55 -6.07 -0.14
N ALA A 124 -19.28 -5.86 -0.51
CA ALA A 124 -18.64 -4.55 -0.38
C ALA A 124 -19.39 -3.46 -1.17
N VAL A 125 -19.85 -3.78 -2.38
CA VAL A 125 -20.61 -2.85 -3.23
C VAL A 125 -22.07 -2.74 -2.78
N ASP A 126 -22.73 -3.86 -2.50
CA ASP A 126 -24.15 -3.92 -2.15
C ASP A 126 -24.44 -3.25 -0.79
N SER A 127 -23.46 -3.26 0.12
CA SER A 127 -23.54 -2.56 1.40
C SER A 127 -23.22 -1.05 1.31
N GLY A 128 -23.00 -0.52 0.10
CA GLY A 128 -22.60 0.87 -0.08
C GLY A 128 -21.21 1.19 0.47
N GLY A 129 -20.35 0.17 0.57
CA GLY A 129 -19.01 0.27 1.13
C GLY A 129 -18.93 0.31 2.65
N ASP A 130 -19.93 -0.23 3.36
CA ASP A 130 -19.91 -0.35 4.83
C ASP A 130 -18.85 -1.39 5.27
N PRO A 131 -17.75 -0.98 5.93
CA PRO A 131 -16.76 -1.92 6.41
C PRO A 131 -17.30 -2.86 7.49
N GLY A 132 -18.34 -2.45 8.23
CA GLY A 132 -19.00 -3.29 9.22
C GLY A 132 -19.65 -4.53 8.59
N SER A 133 -20.15 -4.42 7.35
CA SER A 133 -20.73 -5.53 6.61
C SER A 133 -19.67 -6.56 6.24
N ILE A 134 -18.50 -6.11 5.78
CA ILE A 134 -17.35 -6.99 5.51
C ILE A 134 -16.85 -7.65 6.79
N HIS A 135 -16.68 -6.89 7.87
CA HIS A 135 -16.27 -7.46 9.16
C HIS A 135 -17.21 -8.55 9.67
N ARG A 136 -18.52 -8.33 9.60
CA ARG A 136 -19.53 -9.33 10.00
C ARG A 136 -19.49 -10.58 9.12
N ALA A 137 -19.31 -10.42 7.81
CA ALA A 137 -19.22 -11.56 6.88
C ALA A 137 -17.95 -12.39 7.08
N LEU A 138 -16.85 -11.73 7.45
CA LEU A 138 -15.58 -12.39 7.75
C LEU A 138 -15.60 -13.18 9.07
N ASP A 139 -16.53 -12.83 9.98
CA ASP A 139 -16.80 -13.44 11.29
C ASP A 139 -15.53 -14.01 11.97
N PRO A 140 -14.56 -13.13 12.32
CA PRO A 140 -13.22 -13.59 12.62
C PRO A 140 -13.13 -14.17 14.04
N ASN A 141 -12.76 -15.44 14.13
CA ASN A 141 -12.56 -16.15 15.39
C ASN A 141 -11.24 -15.75 16.06
N MET A 142 -11.26 -15.45 17.35
CA MET A 142 -10.04 -15.21 18.12
C MET A 142 -9.27 -16.51 18.33
N ILE A 143 -7.99 -16.50 17.95
CA ILE A 143 -7.07 -17.62 18.14
C ILE A 143 -5.78 -17.15 18.81
N PRO A 144 -5.16 -17.94 19.68
CA PRO A 144 -3.86 -17.58 20.25
C PRO A 144 -2.82 -17.46 19.14
N VAL A 145 -2.02 -16.40 19.19
CA VAL A 145 -0.85 -16.31 18.32
C VAL A 145 0.08 -17.47 18.68
N PRO A 146 0.54 -18.27 17.69
CA PRO A 146 1.32 -19.46 17.96
C PRO A 146 2.46 -19.18 18.95
N PRO A 147 2.63 -20.02 19.99
CA PRO A 147 3.68 -19.83 20.99
C PRO A 147 5.08 -19.99 20.40
N THR A 148 5.16 -20.63 19.23
CA THR A 148 6.37 -20.80 18.46
C THR A 148 6.92 -19.43 18.06
N ASN A 149 8.19 -19.22 18.38
CA ASN A 149 8.96 -18.03 18.07
C ASN A 149 9.11 -17.84 16.54
N VAL A 150 8.09 -17.28 15.88
CA VAL A 150 8.09 -17.06 14.43
C VAL A 150 9.35 -16.28 14.07
N GLU A 151 10.27 -16.93 13.36
CA GLU A 151 11.55 -16.38 12.92
C GLU A 151 12.34 -15.62 14.00
N GLY A 152 12.35 -16.13 15.24
CA GLY A 152 13.15 -15.48 16.29
C GLY A 152 12.53 -14.18 16.85
N SER A 153 11.30 -13.84 16.47
CA SER A 153 10.60 -12.61 16.88
C SER A 153 10.58 -12.39 18.39
N ARG A 154 10.15 -13.37 19.17
CA ARG A 154 10.12 -13.33 20.65
C ARG A 154 11.51 -13.18 21.24
N THR A 155 12.50 -13.91 20.72
CA THR A 155 13.91 -13.77 21.16
C THR A 155 14.43 -12.35 20.89
N SER A 156 13.99 -11.76 19.79
CA SER A 156 14.34 -10.39 19.41
C SER A 156 13.51 -9.32 20.13
N LYS A 157 12.58 -9.70 21.01
CA LYS A 157 11.57 -8.84 21.66
C LYS A 157 10.62 -8.14 20.68
N CYS A 158 10.51 -8.66 19.46
CA CYS A 158 9.53 -8.23 18.49
C CYS A 158 8.20 -8.93 18.77
N GLN A 159 7.16 -8.14 18.98
CA GLN A 159 5.79 -8.62 19.14
C GLN A 159 5.07 -8.36 17.82
N LEU A 160 4.56 -9.43 17.19
CA LEU A 160 3.83 -9.34 15.92
C LEU A 160 2.41 -8.77 16.11
N THR A 161 1.90 -8.78 17.33
CA THR A 161 0.54 -8.39 17.70
C THR A 161 0.55 -7.75 19.08
N ARG A 162 -0.35 -6.79 19.33
CA ARG A 162 -0.50 -6.11 20.63
C ARG A 162 -0.98 -7.05 21.74
N THR A 163 -1.83 -8.01 21.38
CA THR A 163 -2.40 -9.00 22.31
C THR A 163 -1.84 -10.38 21.99
N PRO A 164 -1.86 -11.35 22.91
CA PRO A 164 -1.38 -12.71 22.64
C PRO A 164 -2.32 -13.52 21.71
N TYR A 165 -3.29 -12.87 21.07
CA TYR A 165 -4.30 -13.48 20.21
C TYR A 165 -4.35 -12.72 18.87
N GLY A 166 -4.45 -13.48 17.77
CA GLY A 166 -4.87 -12.94 16.49
C GLY A 166 -6.31 -13.34 16.20
N ARG A 167 -6.85 -12.90 15.08
CA ARG A 167 -8.14 -13.41 14.60
C ARG A 167 -7.97 -14.17 13.29
N HIS A 168 -8.85 -15.10 12.99
CA HIS A 168 -8.81 -15.93 11.79
C HIS A 168 -10.21 -16.00 11.19
N PHE A 169 -10.34 -15.84 9.88
CA PHE A 169 -11.66 -15.85 9.24
C PHE A 169 -12.33 -17.21 9.42
N ILE A 170 -13.64 -17.21 9.63
CA ILE A 170 -14.40 -18.47 9.74
C ILE A 170 -14.37 -19.25 8.41
N ALA A 171 -14.38 -18.53 7.29
CA ALA A 171 -14.33 -19.09 5.95
C ALA A 171 -12.90 -19.52 5.61
N GLN A 172 -12.62 -20.82 5.65
CA GLN A 172 -11.30 -21.37 5.30
C GLN A 172 -10.87 -21.00 3.87
N GLU A 173 -11.80 -20.95 2.92
CA GLU A 173 -11.51 -20.60 1.53
C GLU A 173 -10.96 -19.17 1.39
N VAL A 174 -11.47 -18.21 2.16
CA VAL A 174 -10.95 -16.84 2.22
C VAL A 174 -9.52 -16.81 2.75
N ASN A 175 -9.25 -17.54 3.84
CA ASN A 175 -7.89 -17.66 4.39
C ASN A 175 -6.91 -18.26 3.37
N SER A 176 -7.31 -19.37 2.72
CA SER A 176 -6.48 -20.02 1.70
C SER A 176 -6.25 -19.14 0.48
N TYR A 177 -7.25 -18.35 0.07
CA TYR A 177 -7.10 -17.41 -1.03
C TYR A 177 -6.13 -16.27 -0.71
N PHE A 178 -6.20 -15.69 0.50
CA PHE A 178 -5.25 -14.65 0.88
C PHE A 178 -3.84 -15.20 1.07
N GLU A 179 -3.68 -16.41 1.62
CA GLU A 179 -2.38 -17.10 1.61
C GLU A 179 -1.85 -17.26 0.18
N PHE A 180 -2.71 -17.68 -0.76
CA PHE A 180 -2.36 -17.78 -2.18
C PHE A 180 -1.84 -16.46 -2.73
N LEU A 181 -2.48 -15.31 -2.43
CA LEU A 181 -1.99 -14.00 -2.86
C LEU A 181 -0.58 -13.69 -2.36
N PHE A 182 -0.29 -13.93 -1.07
CA PHE A 182 1.06 -13.74 -0.51
C PHE A 182 2.11 -14.57 -1.24
N ARG A 183 1.84 -15.86 -1.45
CA ARG A 183 2.75 -16.77 -2.17
C ARG A 183 2.92 -16.38 -3.64
N LEU A 184 1.85 -15.93 -4.28
CA LEU A 184 1.89 -15.49 -5.67
C LEU A 184 2.75 -14.23 -5.83
N ILE A 185 2.67 -13.30 -4.89
CA ILE A 185 3.53 -12.10 -4.87
C ILE A 185 5.00 -12.49 -4.68
N GLU A 186 5.29 -13.40 -3.74
CA GLU A 186 6.66 -13.90 -3.54
C GLU A 186 7.21 -14.58 -4.80
N SER A 187 6.43 -15.45 -5.45
CA SER A 187 6.91 -16.21 -6.61
C SER A 187 7.07 -15.35 -7.87
N ARG A 188 6.15 -14.40 -8.10
CA ARG A 188 6.11 -13.60 -9.34
C ARG A 188 6.78 -12.25 -9.21
N GLY A 189 6.99 -11.73 -8.01
CA GLY A 189 7.68 -10.47 -7.76
C GLY A 189 8.98 -10.31 -8.55
N PRO A 190 9.87 -11.32 -8.61
CA PRO A 190 11.12 -11.22 -9.37
C PRO A 190 10.95 -10.85 -10.85
N SER A 191 9.84 -11.25 -11.49
CA SER A 191 9.55 -10.95 -12.91
C SER A 191 9.39 -9.45 -13.19
N VAL A 192 9.03 -8.67 -12.16
CA VAL A 192 8.86 -7.21 -12.25
C VAL A 192 9.95 -6.42 -11.51
N GLY A 193 10.98 -7.11 -11.01
CA GLY A 193 12.08 -6.54 -10.23
C GLY A 193 11.83 -6.45 -8.73
N LEU A 194 10.73 -7.03 -8.22
CA LEU A 194 10.40 -7.07 -6.80
C LEU A 194 10.87 -8.39 -6.18
N ASN A 195 12.05 -8.42 -5.58
CA ASN A 195 12.49 -9.59 -4.82
C ASN A 195 12.05 -9.49 -3.36
N VAL A 196 11.11 -10.32 -2.93
CA VAL A 196 10.57 -10.34 -1.56
C VAL A 196 10.65 -11.75 -0.99
N SER A 197 10.65 -11.85 0.33
CA SER A 197 10.50 -13.12 1.05
C SER A 197 9.30 -13.04 1.99
N LEU A 198 8.64 -14.17 2.22
CA LEU A 198 7.64 -14.29 3.27
C LEU A 198 8.34 -14.44 4.63
N SER A 199 8.72 -13.31 5.22
CA SER A 199 9.42 -13.25 6.50
C SER A 199 8.91 -12.09 7.35
N ARG A 200 9.18 -12.12 8.65
CA ARG A 200 8.82 -11.05 9.60
C ARG A 200 9.45 -9.70 9.28
N TYR A 201 10.42 -9.65 8.37
CA TYR A 201 11.12 -8.42 7.97
C TYR A 201 10.60 -7.85 6.64
N ASP A 202 10.05 -8.69 5.78
CA ASP A 202 9.67 -8.36 4.41
C ASP A 202 8.15 -8.53 4.22
N LEU A 203 7.66 -9.22 3.19
CA LEU A 203 6.24 -9.33 2.90
C LEU A 203 5.55 -10.24 3.93
N PHE A 204 4.97 -9.66 4.97
CA PHE A 204 4.23 -10.41 5.98
C PHE A 204 2.82 -9.86 6.26
N HIS A 205 2.47 -8.68 5.74
CA HIS A 205 1.15 -8.11 5.97
C HIS A 205 0.56 -7.34 4.79
N GLY A 206 -0.73 -7.04 4.89
CA GLY A 206 -1.44 -6.13 3.99
C GLY A 206 -2.72 -5.58 4.62
N HIS A 207 -3.25 -4.51 4.05
CA HIS A 207 -4.37 -3.73 4.56
C HIS A 207 -5.58 -3.96 3.67
N LEU A 208 -6.63 -4.60 4.18
CA LEU A 208 -7.90 -4.74 3.50
C LEU A 208 -8.64 -3.40 3.55
N PHE A 209 -9.09 -2.92 2.40
CA PHE A 209 -9.82 -1.66 2.26
C PHE A 209 -11.00 -1.80 1.30
N ILE A 210 -11.93 -0.84 1.39
CA ILE A 210 -13.01 -0.67 0.43
C ILE A 210 -12.84 0.71 -0.22
N ALA A 211 -12.76 0.75 -1.54
CA ALA A 211 -12.67 2.00 -2.29
C ALA A 211 -13.95 2.84 -2.10
N SER A 212 -13.81 4.09 -1.67
CA SER A 212 -14.93 4.97 -1.30
C SER A 212 -15.94 5.18 -2.42
N GLU A 213 -15.47 5.41 -3.65
CA GLU A 213 -16.34 5.76 -4.78
C GLU A 213 -16.99 4.53 -5.44
N SER A 214 -16.21 3.45 -5.59
CA SER A 214 -16.67 2.26 -6.31
C SER A 214 -17.20 1.15 -5.41
N GLY A 215 -16.94 1.19 -4.10
CA GLY A 215 -17.19 0.08 -3.17
C GLY A 215 -16.29 -1.13 -3.45
N ARG A 216 -15.21 -0.97 -4.22
CA ARG A 216 -14.37 -2.09 -4.66
C ARG A 216 -13.50 -2.56 -3.51
N LEU A 217 -13.58 -3.84 -3.19
CA LEU A 217 -12.73 -4.48 -2.18
C LEU A 217 -11.29 -4.58 -2.72
N GLY A 218 -10.30 -4.29 -1.87
CA GLY A 218 -8.90 -4.41 -2.22
C GLY A 218 -8.01 -4.69 -1.02
N ILE A 219 -6.79 -5.13 -1.28
CA ILE A 219 -5.73 -5.31 -0.29
C ILE A 219 -4.51 -4.54 -0.76
N LEU A 220 -3.97 -3.67 0.10
CA LEU A 220 -2.69 -3.03 -0.09
C LEU A 220 -1.64 -3.77 0.74
N PHE A 221 -0.80 -4.56 0.08
CA PHE A 221 0.32 -5.23 0.74
C PHE A 221 1.52 -4.31 0.82
N HIS A 222 2.24 -4.45 1.93
CA HIS A 222 3.52 -3.80 2.12
C HIS A 222 4.61 -4.86 2.27
N ALA A 223 5.63 -4.71 1.45
CA ALA A 223 6.85 -5.49 1.50
C ALA A 223 7.98 -4.63 2.07
N LYS A 224 9.10 -5.27 2.41
CA LYS A 224 10.33 -4.63 2.86
C LYS A 224 10.12 -3.71 4.07
N GLU A 225 9.25 -4.14 4.98
CA GLU A 225 8.83 -3.38 6.15
C GLU A 225 9.95 -2.96 7.08
N TYR A 226 10.92 -3.85 7.26
CA TYR A 226 12.01 -3.63 8.19
C TYR A 226 13.33 -3.70 7.43
N PRO A 227 13.73 -2.66 6.66
CA PRO A 227 15.06 -2.61 6.07
C PRO A 227 16.13 -2.74 7.15
N ALA A 228 17.18 -3.50 6.87
CA ALA A 228 18.33 -3.66 7.73
C ALA A 228 18.94 -2.29 8.04
N TYR A 229 19.31 -2.07 9.31
CA TYR A 229 20.01 -0.85 9.70
C TYR A 229 21.35 -0.77 8.98
N ASP A 230 21.56 0.32 8.24
CA ASP A 230 22.82 0.62 7.58
C ASP A 230 23.17 2.09 7.82
N LYS A 231 24.33 2.36 8.44
CA LYS A 231 24.73 3.71 8.83
C LYS A 231 24.79 4.71 7.66
N ARG A 232 24.95 4.24 6.42
CA ARG A 232 25.07 5.07 5.22
C ARG A 232 23.78 5.10 4.41
N LEU A 233 23.14 3.95 4.24
CA LEU A 233 21.98 3.79 3.34
C LEU A 233 20.64 3.92 4.07
N PHE A 234 20.54 3.41 5.31
CA PHE A 234 19.32 3.43 6.11
C PHE A 234 19.64 3.56 7.62
N PRO A 235 20.04 4.76 8.07
CA PRO A 235 20.52 4.98 9.44
C PRO A 235 19.36 5.12 10.45
N TYR A 236 18.23 4.46 10.20
CA TYR A 236 17.05 4.51 11.05
C TYR A 236 16.92 3.22 11.84
N ASN A 237 16.85 3.36 13.16
CA ASN A 237 16.59 2.26 14.07
C ASN A 237 15.06 2.09 14.22
N MET A 238 14.52 1.00 13.70
CA MET A 238 13.09 0.66 13.78
C MET A 238 12.77 -0.27 14.96
N GLY A 239 13.74 -0.50 15.84
CA GLY A 239 13.59 -1.24 17.08
C GLY A 239 13.68 -2.76 16.97
N TYR A 240 13.05 -3.44 17.92
CA TYR A 240 13.22 -4.89 18.11
C TYR A 240 12.84 -5.73 16.89
N CYS A 241 11.87 -5.28 16.09
CA CYS A 241 11.44 -5.98 14.88
C CYS A 241 12.43 -5.86 13.72
N GLN A 242 13.28 -4.83 13.70
CA GLN A 242 14.36 -4.67 12.71
C GLN A 242 15.58 -5.55 12.97
N ARG A 243 15.78 -5.97 14.23
CA ARG A 243 17.01 -6.66 14.64
C ARG A 243 17.18 -7.97 13.88
N GLY A 244 18.32 -8.10 13.21
CA GLY A 244 18.64 -9.27 12.39
C GLY A 244 17.97 -9.29 11.03
N SER A 245 17.34 -8.19 10.60
CA SER A 245 16.83 -8.05 9.24
C SER A 245 17.98 -8.10 8.22
N ASP A 246 17.74 -8.80 7.12
CA ASP A 246 18.57 -8.90 5.92
C ASP A 246 18.00 -8.11 4.73
N VAL A 247 16.87 -7.43 4.92
CA VAL A 247 16.20 -6.64 3.89
C VAL A 247 17.07 -5.42 3.53
N LYS A 248 17.66 -5.43 2.34
CA LYS A 248 18.51 -4.32 1.89
C LYS A 248 17.67 -3.10 1.54
N TYR A 249 18.10 -1.94 2.03
CA TYR A 249 17.58 -0.66 1.59
C TYR A 249 18.23 -0.23 0.27
N GLY A 250 17.41 0.10 -0.73
CA GLY A 250 17.86 0.47 -2.07
C GLY A 250 16.69 0.73 -3.02
N ASP A 251 16.93 0.65 -4.32
CA ASP A 251 15.89 0.97 -5.33
C ASP A 251 14.71 0.01 -5.31
N SER A 252 14.88 -1.23 -4.84
CA SER A 252 13.78 -2.18 -4.68
C SER A 252 12.70 -1.71 -3.70
N ILE A 253 12.99 -0.75 -2.83
CA ILE A 253 11.98 -0.11 -1.94
C ILE A 253 10.92 0.64 -2.75
N ASN A 254 11.21 1.04 -4.00
CA ASN A 254 10.22 1.64 -4.90
C ASN A 254 9.03 0.71 -5.15
N LEU A 255 9.27 -0.60 -5.14
CA LEU A 255 8.32 -1.62 -5.59
C LEU A 255 7.58 -2.27 -4.42
N ARG A 256 7.67 -1.69 -3.22
CA ARG A 256 7.20 -2.33 -1.99
C ARG A 256 5.69 -2.33 -1.79
N ASN A 257 4.96 -1.49 -2.53
CA ASN A 257 3.51 -1.38 -2.42
C ASN A 257 2.89 -2.28 -3.50
N ILE A 258 2.15 -3.29 -3.08
CA ILE A 258 1.48 -4.22 -3.99
C ILE A 258 -0.01 -4.11 -3.77
N LEU A 259 -0.75 -3.87 -4.85
CA LEU A 259 -2.18 -3.68 -4.83
C LEU A 259 -2.88 -4.89 -5.42
N TRP A 260 -3.75 -5.52 -4.63
CA TRP A 260 -4.77 -6.43 -5.11
C TRP A 260 -6.13 -5.72 -5.10
N LEU A 261 -6.88 -5.86 -6.19
CA LEU A 261 -8.28 -5.44 -6.26
C LEU A 261 -9.14 -6.65 -6.61
N ALA A 262 -10.19 -6.88 -5.83
CA ALA A 262 -11.19 -7.88 -6.16
C ALA A 262 -11.92 -7.52 -7.47
N PRO A 263 -12.61 -8.47 -8.12
CA PRO A 263 -13.47 -8.14 -9.25
C PRO A 263 -14.54 -7.11 -8.85
N LEU A 264 -14.88 -6.22 -9.78
CA LEU A 264 -15.87 -5.16 -9.53
C LEU A 264 -17.25 -5.64 -9.98
N PRO A 265 -18.21 -5.85 -9.08
CA PRO A 265 -19.58 -6.23 -9.45
C PRO A 265 -20.37 -5.09 -10.11
N SER A 266 -21.37 -5.41 -10.92
CA SER A 266 -22.33 -4.45 -11.48
C SER A 266 -23.40 -4.05 -10.45
N LYS A 267 -23.73 -2.76 -10.35
CA LYS A 267 -24.84 -2.33 -9.46
C LYS A 267 -26.22 -2.77 -9.94
N SER A 268 -26.36 -3.15 -11.22
CA SER A 268 -27.66 -3.35 -11.88
C SER A 268 -27.98 -4.82 -12.18
N GLY A 269 -27.16 -5.78 -11.74
CA GLY A 269 -27.40 -7.20 -12.00
C GLY A 269 -26.22 -8.10 -11.61
N PRO A 270 -26.30 -9.42 -11.85
CA PRO A 270 -25.32 -10.39 -11.36
C PRO A 270 -23.94 -10.30 -12.04
N GLY A 271 -23.81 -9.54 -13.13
CA GLY A 271 -22.56 -9.42 -13.88
C GLY A 271 -21.43 -8.68 -13.16
N TRP A 272 -20.24 -8.78 -13.72
CA TRP A 272 -19.00 -8.14 -13.27
C TRP A 272 -18.54 -7.09 -14.28
N LEU A 273 -18.22 -5.89 -13.80
CA LEU A 273 -17.73 -4.79 -14.60
C LEU A 273 -16.23 -4.92 -14.89
N ALA A 274 -15.45 -5.43 -13.92
CA ALA A 274 -14.00 -5.58 -14.04
C ALA A 274 -13.52 -6.89 -13.42
N PRO A 275 -12.50 -7.55 -13.99
CA PRO A 275 -11.82 -8.67 -13.33
C PRO A 275 -10.99 -8.17 -12.15
N GLY A 276 -10.54 -9.11 -11.30
CA GLY A 276 -9.56 -8.82 -10.26
C GLY A 276 -8.19 -8.43 -10.85
N VAL A 277 -7.39 -7.72 -10.06
CA VAL A 277 -6.09 -7.17 -10.49
C VAL A 277 -5.05 -7.42 -9.39
N LEU A 278 -3.83 -7.78 -9.78
CA LEU A 278 -2.68 -7.85 -8.90
C LEU A 278 -1.49 -7.11 -9.53
N VAL A 279 -1.09 -6.00 -8.92
CA VAL A 279 -0.14 -5.05 -9.52
C VAL A 279 0.79 -4.45 -8.48
N VAL A 280 2.06 -4.33 -8.82
CA VAL A 280 3.06 -3.60 -8.04
C VAL A 280 3.03 -2.12 -8.44
N LEU A 281 3.01 -1.24 -7.44
CA LEU A 281 3.00 0.21 -7.60
C LEU A 281 4.43 0.72 -7.49
N ASP A 282 5.00 1.16 -8.61
CA ASP A 282 6.35 1.70 -8.68
C ASP A 282 6.39 3.14 -8.17
N ALA A 283 6.85 3.29 -6.94
CA ALA A 283 7.04 4.56 -6.26
C ALA A 283 8.46 5.12 -6.44
N HIS A 284 9.06 4.98 -7.62
CA HIS A 284 10.34 5.64 -7.90
C HIS A 284 10.27 7.16 -7.73
N PRO A 285 11.34 7.84 -7.27
CA PRO A 285 11.29 9.25 -6.88
C PRO A 285 10.80 10.23 -7.95
N ASP A 286 11.01 9.91 -9.23
CA ASP A 286 10.58 10.73 -10.36
C ASP A 286 9.14 10.42 -10.83
N GLY A 287 8.53 9.39 -10.25
CA GLY A 287 7.22 8.87 -10.65
C GLY A 287 6.06 9.60 -9.99
N ILE A 288 4.91 9.60 -10.67
CA ILE A 288 3.69 10.25 -10.18
C ILE A 288 3.19 9.66 -8.86
N ILE A 289 3.36 8.35 -8.64
CA ILE A 289 2.97 7.68 -7.40
C ILE A 289 3.76 8.27 -6.23
N TYR A 290 5.09 8.37 -6.35
CA TYR A 290 5.94 8.94 -5.32
C TYR A 290 5.65 10.42 -5.06
N ARG A 291 5.46 11.18 -6.13
CA ARG A 291 5.25 12.63 -6.08
C ARG A 291 3.93 12.98 -5.40
N ASP A 292 2.86 12.29 -5.79
CA ASP A 292 1.50 12.73 -5.53
C ASP A 292 0.77 11.89 -4.48
N LEU A 293 1.03 10.58 -4.43
CA LEU A 293 0.31 9.63 -3.55
C LEU A 293 1.05 9.29 -2.26
N ILE A 294 2.35 9.58 -2.17
CA ILE A 294 3.15 9.31 -0.96
C ILE A 294 3.27 10.58 -0.10
N PRO A 295 2.77 10.56 1.15
CA PRO A 295 2.92 11.69 2.05
C PRO A 295 4.39 12.03 2.36
N ASN A 296 4.69 13.30 2.58
CA ASN A 296 6.07 13.75 2.80
C ASN A 296 6.78 13.03 3.96
N TYR A 297 6.05 12.67 5.03
CA TYR A 297 6.63 12.02 6.21
C TYR A 297 7.10 10.59 5.97
N VAL A 298 6.74 9.96 4.84
CA VAL A 298 7.09 8.58 4.47
C VAL A 298 7.74 8.44 3.11
N LYS A 299 8.06 9.57 2.47
CA LYS A 299 8.79 9.60 1.20
C LYS A 299 10.14 8.87 1.23
N PHE A 300 10.75 8.73 2.40
CA PHE A 300 12.00 7.98 2.53
C PHE A 300 11.78 6.47 2.37
N VAL A 301 10.76 5.90 3.02
CA VAL A 301 10.40 4.47 2.91
C VAL A 301 9.45 4.15 1.77
N ARG A 302 9.02 5.16 1.01
CA ARG A 302 8.20 5.03 -0.20
C ARG A 302 6.88 4.27 0.05
N THR A 303 6.29 4.46 1.22
CA THR A 303 5.03 3.81 1.61
C THR A 303 3.83 4.61 1.11
N ILE A 304 2.92 3.93 0.42
CA ILE A 304 1.56 4.43 0.19
C ILE A 304 0.72 3.99 1.38
N TYR A 305 -0.08 4.89 1.93
CA TYR A 305 -0.97 4.57 3.03
C TYR A 305 -2.36 4.27 2.49
N GLU A 306 -3.12 3.41 3.17
CA GLU A 306 -4.56 3.22 2.90
C GLU A 306 -5.35 4.54 3.01
N GLY A 307 -4.74 5.55 3.64
CA GLY A 307 -5.16 6.95 3.64
C GLY A 307 -4.97 7.63 2.27
N LEU A 308 -5.89 7.33 1.36
CA LEU A 308 -6.66 8.29 0.55
C LEU A 308 -7.14 9.47 1.42
N LYS A 309 -6.19 10.26 1.93
CA LYS A 309 -6.42 11.28 2.96
C LYS A 309 -6.96 12.56 2.31
N GLN A 310 -8.15 12.47 1.73
CA GLN A 310 -9.00 13.63 1.49
C GLN A 310 -10.43 13.15 1.28
N LEU A 311 -11.25 13.16 2.34
CA LEU A 311 -12.67 13.54 2.36
C LEU A 311 -13.31 13.07 3.68
N SER A 312 -13.29 13.96 4.67
CA SER A 312 -14.36 14.27 5.65
C SER A 312 -15.35 13.20 6.18
N LYS A 313 -15.08 11.89 6.19
CA LYS A 313 -15.90 10.90 6.91
C LYS A 313 -15.07 9.84 7.65
N PRO A 314 -15.39 9.51 8.91
CA PRO A 314 -14.60 8.64 9.78
C PRO A 314 -14.88 7.14 9.53
N SER A 315 -15.06 6.73 8.27
CA SER A 315 -15.61 5.40 7.94
C SER A 315 -14.60 4.44 7.31
N LEU A 316 -13.29 4.69 7.38
CA LEU A 316 -12.29 3.71 6.95
C LEU A 316 -11.93 2.80 8.13
N ILE A 317 -12.51 1.60 8.19
CA ILE A 317 -11.97 0.51 9.02
C ILE A 317 -11.01 -0.27 8.13
N SER A 318 -9.72 -0.14 8.41
CA SER A 318 -8.65 -0.91 7.79
C SER A 318 -8.46 -2.20 8.58
N PHE A 319 -8.40 -3.35 7.90
CA PHE A 319 -8.06 -4.63 8.53
C PHE A 319 -6.63 -5.00 8.15
N THR A 320 -5.75 -5.22 9.13
CA THR A 320 -4.40 -5.69 8.84
C THR A 320 -4.38 -7.21 8.82
N LEU A 321 -4.04 -7.77 7.67
CA LEU A 321 -3.85 -9.19 7.43
C LEU A 321 -2.39 -9.55 7.63
N TYR A 322 -2.08 -10.61 8.37
CA TYR A 322 -0.73 -11.12 8.58
C TYR A 322 -0.63 -12.56 8.10
N LEU A 323 0.42 -12.91 7.36
CA LEU A 323 0.73 -14.31 7.06
C LEU A 323 1.77 -14.85 8.04
N LEU A 324 1.36 -15.75 8.94
CA LEU A 324 2.26 -16.42 9.88
C LEU A 324 2.11 -17.94 9.76
N LYS A 325 3.20 -18.63 9.40
CA LYS A 325 3.22 -20.10 9.29
C LYS A 325 2.08 -20.65 8.41
N ASN A 326 1.82 -20.01 7.27
CA ASN A 326 0.77 -20.41 6.33
C ASN A 326 -0.65 -20.23 6.88
N LEU A 327 -0.82 -19.40 7.92
CA LEU A 327 -2.12 -19.01 8.44
C LEU A 327 -2.26 -17.49 8.29
N VAL A 328 -3.44 -17.05 7.84
CA VAL A 328 -3.77 -15.63 7.72
C VAL A 328 -4.44 -15.19 9.02
N TYR A 329 -3.84 -14.20 9.67
CA TYR A 329 -4.33 -13.58 10.90
C TYR A 329 -4.84 -12.18 10.60
N ILE A 330 -5.84 -11.70 11.33
CA ILE A 330 -6.31 -10.31 11.27
C ILE A 330 -6.08 -9.63 12.61
N CYS A 331 -5.56 -8.40 12.56
CA CYS A 331 -5.62 -7.46 13.66
C CYS A 331 -6.65 -6.37 13.36
N LEU A 332 -7.49 -6.06 14.35
CA LEU A 332 -8.39 -4.92 14.30
C LEU A 332 -7.88 -3.84 15.24
N PRO A 333 -7.81 -2.58 14.80
CA PRO A 333 -7.85 -1.46 15.75
C PRO A 333 -9.20 -1.46 16.47
N SER A 334 -9.22 -1.14 17.76
CA SER A 334 -10.49 -0.84 18.43
C SER A 334 -10.93 0.58 18.07
N LEU A 335 -12.24 0.85 18.05
CA LEU A 335 -12.80 2.16 17.66
C LEU A 335 -12.33 3.33 18.54
N ASP A 336 -11.82 3.05 19.74
CA ASP A 336 -11.22 4.04 20.65
C ASP A 336 -9.75 4.35 20.32
N ASP A 337 -9.13 3.62 19.38
CA ASP A 337 -7.70 3.72 19.04
C ASP A 337 -7.39 4.69 17.87
N LEU A 338 -8.41 5.31 17.25
CA LEU A 338 -8.25 6.18 16.07
C LEU A 338 -8.22 7.67 16.45
N GLY A 339 -7.13 8.10 17.10
CA GLY A 339 -6.78 9.52 17.21
C GLY A 339 -6.58 10.18 15.83
N THR A 340 -6.62 11.52 15.78
CA THR A 340 -6.70 12.36 14.56
C THR A 340 -5.49 12.30 13.61
N SER A 341 -4.56 11.36 13.76
CA SER A 341 -3.36 11.23 12.92
C SER A 341 -2.83 9.80 12.90
N THR A 342 -3.47 8.90 12.17
CA THR A 342 -2.96 7.56 11.90
C THR A 342 -1.80 7.63 10.90
N VAL A 343 -0.65 7.10 11.31
CA VAL A 343 0.57 6.93 10.51
C VAL A 343 1.02 5.48 10.71
N ASP A 344 0.47 4.53 9.94
CA ASP A 344 1.14 3.25 9.57
C ASP A 344 2.65 3.36 9.23
N VAL A 345 3.51 3.52 10.22
CA VAL A 345 4.89 3.04 10.14
C VAL A 345 5.13 2.25 11.41
N ASN A 346 5.57 1.01 11.27
CA ASN A 346 6.10 0.19 12.35
C ASN A 346 7.41 0.80 12.96
N TYR A 347 7.27 1.88 13.72
CA TYR A 347 8.21 2.46 14.69
C TYR A 347 7.44 2.50 16.03
N LEU A 348 7.83 1.98 17.20
CA LEU A 348 9.08 1.53 17.80
C LEU A 348 8.71 0.64 19.01
N ASN A 349 9.59 -0.28 19.40
CA ASN A 349 10.01 -0.33 20.80
C ASN A 349 11.54 -0.39 20.80
N VAL A 350 12.18 0.75 21.01
CA VAL A 350 13.56 0.84 21.47
C VAL A 350 13.50 1.44 22.87
N GLY A 351 13.90 0.65 23.86
CA GLY A 351 14.06 1.16 25.22
C GLY A 351 15.17 2.22 25.27
N GLY A 352 14.91 3.31 26.01
CA GLY A 352 15.91 4.31 26.38
C GLY A 352 15.30 5.64 26.86
N ALA A 353 14.93 5.69 28.15
CA ALA A 353 14.50 6.80 29.02
C ALA A 353 14.44 8.25 28.48
N GLY A 354 13.22 8.83 28.52
CA GLY A 354 12.95 10.26 28.45
C GLY A 354 11.61 10.58 27.79
N GLU A 355 10.53 10.61 28.56
CA GLU A 355 9.21 11.15 28.16
C GLU A 355 9.19 12.69 28.29
N PRO A 356 8.34 13.45 27.55
CA PRO A 356 6.91 13.18 27.53
C PRO A 356 6.09 13.45 26.23
N ASP A 357 4.92 12.79 26.26
CA ASP A 357 3.58 13.20 25.80
C ASP A 357 3.16 13.11 24.33
N TYR A 358 3.20 11.89 23.76
CA TYR A 358 2.26 11.51 22.69
C TYR A 358 2.03 9.99 22.66
N GLN A 359 0.75 9.61 22.55
CA GLN A 359 0.28 8.24 22.35
C GLN A 359 0.58 7.77 20.92
N LEU A 360 1.15 6.57 20.79
CA LEU A 360 1.30 5.88 19.51
C LEU A 360 0.70 4.48 19.64
N PHE A 361 -0.46 4.30 19.00
CA PHE A 361 -1.08 3.02 18.70
C PHE A 361 -1.09 2.85 17.18
N ILE A 362 -0.55 1.75 16.66
CA ILE A 362 -0.60 1.33 15.25
C ILE A 362 -0.49 -0.21 15.23
N CYS A 363 -1.29 -0.99 14.50
CA CYS A 363 -2.33 -0.67 13.49
C CYS A 363 -3.75 -0.64 14.05
#